data_AF-A0A353C1W8-F1
#
_entry.id   AF-A0A353C1W8-F1
#
_cell.length_a   1.000
_cell.length_b   1.000
_cell.length_c   1.000
_cell.angle_alpha   90.00
_cell.angle_beta   90.00
_cell.angle_gamma   90.00
#
_symmetry.space_group_name_H-M   'P 1'
#
loop_
_entity.id
_entity.type
_entity.pdbx_description
1 polymer ?
#
loop_
_entity_poly.entity_id
_entity_poly.type
_entity_poly.pdbx_seq_one_letter_code
_entity_poly.pdbx_strand_id
1 'polypeptide(L)'
;QCAFVCPHAAIRPYLIKSDAAKAAPAGFKTKAATGKEFAGYEFRMQVSPLDCSGCGNCADICPAKEKSLQMVKLEEVADKENEYYSFSMTQPVPDIDINSDTVKGSQFKKPLFEFSGACAGCGETPYVKLITQLFGDRMLVANATGCSSIYGGSSPTNPYTTNEKGHGPAWANSLFEDNAEFGFGMNLAVSQRRKKLTDLIEQAKANVSGELATAFGEWLEGKDDATLSQKAGDKIKALIDQEASKASGDVKAALADIAGMKDLYTKKSIWIFGGDGWAYDIGYGGLDHVLASGADVNVLVL
;
A
#
# COMPACT_ATOMS: atom_id res chain seq x y z
N GLN A 1 -13.69 -3.21 11.45
CA GLN A 1 -14.04 -4.59 11.05
C GLN A 1 -14.79 -4.61 9.72
N CYS A 2 -15.90 -3.88 9.56
CA CYS A 2 -16.61 -3.77 8.27
C CYS A 2 -15.72 -3.40 7.07
N ALA A 3 -14.85 -2.38 7.19
CA ALA A 3 -13.88 -2.03 6.15
C ALA A 3 -12.78 -3.10 5.93
N PHE A 4 -12.45 -3.84 6.98
CA PHE A 4 -11.42 -4.88 6.95
C PHE A 4 -11.85 -6.02 6.03
N VAL A 5 -13.11 -6.45 6.13
CA VAL A 5 -13.66 -7.58 5.38
C VAL A 5 -14.27 -7.20 4.03
N CYS A 6 -14.35 -5.92 3.68
CA CYS A 6 -14.98 -5.51 2.43
C CYS A 6 -14.10 -5.96 1.24
N PRO A 7 -14.62 -6.82 0.33
CA PRO A 7 -13.82 -7.36 -0.77
C PRO A 7 -13.56 -6.34 -1.89
N HIS A 8 -14.23 -5.19 -1.87
CA HIS A 8 -14.09 -4.15 -2.91
C HIS A 8 -13.55 -2.83 -2.36
N ALA A 9 -13.16 -2.78 -1.09
CA ALA A 9 -12.83 -1.54 -0.38
C ALA A 9 -13.94 -0.46 -0.47
N ALA A 10 -15.19 -0.86 -0.65
CA ALA A 10 -16.34 0.02 -0.85
C ALA A 10 -16.90 0.63 0.44
N ILE A 11 -16.42 0.23 1.63
CA ILE A 11 -16.76 0.87 2.90
C ILE A 11 -15.48 1.14 3.69
N ARG A 12 -15.28 2.39 4.12
CA ARG A 12 -14.04 2.84 4.76
C ARG A 12 -14.33 3.73 5.98
N PRO A 13 -13.46 3.69 7.00
CA PRO A 13 -13.50 4.66 8.07
C PRO A 13 -12.80 5.96 7.63
N TYR A 14 -13.40 7.09 7.95
CA TYR A 14 -12.82 8.41 7.75
C TYR A 14 -12.67 9.12 9.10
N LEU A 15 -11.51 9.73 9.30
CA LEU A 15 -11.22 10.66 10.38
C LEU A 15 -11.24 12.08 9.81
N ILE A 16 -12.04 12.95 10.40
CA ILE A 16 -12.33 14.28 9.90
C ILE A 16 -12.01 15.26 11.02
N LYS A 17 -11.15 16.26 10.77
CA LYS A 17 -10.88 17.28 11.80
C LYS A 17 -12.18 17.99 12.16
N SER A 18 -12.41 18.26 13.45
CA SER A 18 -13.69 18.82 13.92
C SER A 18 -14.10 20.12 13.22
N ASP A 19 -13.15 20.94 12.77
CA ASP A 19 -13.45 22.14 11.99
C ASP A 19 -13.85 21.85 10.54
N ALA A 20 -13.23 20.86 9.90
CA ALA A 20 -13.59 20.43 8.54
C ALA A 20 -14.99 19.80 8.50
N ALA A 21 -15.43 19.15 9.59
CA ALA A 21 -16.77 18.59 9.72
C ALA A 21 -17.88 19.65 9.61
N LYS A 22 -17.58 20.94 9.88
CA LYS A 22 -18.54 22.05 9.72
C LYS A 22 -18.88 22.35 8.26
N ALA A 23 -18.01 21.96 7.33
CA ALA A 23 -18.22 22.10 5.89
C ALA A 23 -18.87 20.85 5.25
N ALA A 24 -19.24 19.86 6.05
CA ALA A 24 -19.82 18.62 5.55
C ALA A 24 -21.24 18.85 4.99
N PRO A 25 -21.65 18.07 3.97
CA PRO A 25 -23.01 18.11 3.42
C PRO A 25 -24.10 17.92 4.48
N ALA A 26 -25.29 18.44 4.20
CA ALA A 26 -26.43 18.30 5.11
C ALA A 26 -26.76 16.81 5.34
N GLY A 27 -26.84 16.40 6.61
CA GLY A 27 -27.09 15.02 7.00
C GLY A 27 -25.85 14.12 7.05
N PHE A 28 -24.66 14.64 6.75
CA PHE A 28 -23.39 13.94 6.95
C PHE A 28 -23.09 13.78 8.44
N LYS A 29 -23.63 12.72 9.04
CA LYS A 29 -23.50 12.45 10.48
C LYS A 29 -22.12 11.87 10.79
N THR A 30 -21.46 12.46 11.77
CA THR A 30 -20.23 11.94 12.39
C THR A 30 -20.46 11.61 13.86
N LYS A 31 -19.46 10.98 14.49
CA LYS A 31 -19.34 10.84 15.94
C LYS A 31 -17.91 11.19 16.35
N ALA A 32 -17.70 11.71 17.55
CA ALA A 32 -16.36 11.90 18.09
C ALA A 32 -15.53 10.60 17.99
N ALA A 33 -14.32 10.70 17.45
CA ALA A 33 -13.45 9.55 17.29
C ALA A 33 -13.03 8.99 18.66
N THR A 34 -13.12 7.67 18.82
CA THR A 34 -12.80 7.01 20.09
C THR A 34 -11.33 6.62 20.17
N GLY A 35 -10.63 7.03 21.23
CA GLY A 35 -9.21 6.78 21.48
C GLY A 35 -8.48 8.09 21.75
N LYS A 36 -7.51 8.11 22.67
CA LYS A 36 -6.81 9.35 23.05
C LYS A 36 -6.03 9.96 21.90
N GLU A 37 -5.47 9.09 21.07
CA GLU A 37 -4.73 9.41 19.85
C GLU A 37 -5.60 10.07 18.76
N PHE A 38 -6.93 9.96 18.86
CA PHE A 38 -7.88 10.56 17.91
C PHE A 38 -8.59 11.81 18.47
N ALA A 39 -8.11 12.38 19.57
CA ALA A 39 -8.67 13.62 20.11
C ALA A 39 -8.64 14.75 19.07
N GLY A 40 -9.75 15.47 18.90
CA GLY A 40 -9.90 16.51 17.87
C GLY A 40 -10.36 16.01 16.50
N TYR A 41 -10.61 14.70 16.37
CA TYR A 41 -11.21 14.09 15.18
C TYR A 41 -12.65 13.64 15.41
N GLU A 42 -13.45 13.84 14.37
CA GLU A 42 -14.71 13.17 14.12
C GLU A 42 -14.47 11.90 13.30
N PHE A 43 -15.31 10.90 13.50
CA PHE A 43 -15.26 9.60 12.84
C PHE A 43 -16.56 9.33 12.10
N ARG A 44 -16.43 8.77 10.90
CA ARG A 44 -17.56 8.25 10.12
C ARG A 44 -17.16 6.98 9.37
N MET A 45 -18.06 6.00 9.33
CA MET A 45 -18.01 4.92 8.36
C MET A 45 -18.75 5.39 7.10
N GLN A 46 -18.07 5.49 5.97
CA GLN A 46 -18.67 5.90 4.69
C GLN A 46 -18.59 4.77 3.67
N VAL A 47 -19.66 4.59 2.92
CA VAL A 47 -19.74 3.64 1.81
C VAL A 47 -19.63 4.39 0.47
N SER A 48 -18.94 3.81 -0.51
CA SER A 48 -19.14 4.17 -1.92
C SER A 48 -20.35 3.39 -2.43
N PRO A 49 -21.51 4.03 -2.65
CA PRO A 49 -22.72 3.30 -3.01
C PRO A 49 -22.62 2.66 -4.41
N LEU A 50 -21.87 3.26 -5.32
CA LEU A 50 -21.77 2.83 -6.72
C LEU A 50 -20.73 1.72 -6.93
N ASP A 51 -19.76 1.57 -6.03
CA ASP A 51 -18.78 0.49 -6.07
C ASP A 51 -19.12 -0.69 -5.15
N CYS A 52 -20.19 -0.56 -4.35
CA CYS A 52 -20.63 -1.61 -3.45
C CYS A 52 -21.34 -2.73 -4.22
N SER A 53 -20.88 -3.97 -4.04
CA SER A 53 -21.48 -5.16 -4.65
C SER A 53 -22.71 -5.72 -3.91
N GLY A 54 -23.11 -5.11 -2.79
CA GLY A 54 -24.27 -5.57 -2.01
C GLY A 54 -24.09 -6.91 -1.28
N CYS A 55 -22.86 -7.44 -1.17
CA CYS A 55 -22.59 -8.77 -0.59
C CYS A 55 -22.97 -8.96 0.89
N GLY A 56 -23.14 -7.88 1.66
CA GLY A 56 -23.58 -7.94 3.06
C GLY A 56 -22.50 -8.32 4.08
N ASN A 57 -21.27 -8.67 3.70
CA ASN A 57 -20.22 -9.09 4.66
C ASN A 57 -19.95 -8.04 5.76
N CYS A 58 -20.00 -6.76 5.41
CA CYS A 58 -19.77 -5.67 6.35
C CYS A 58 -20.84 -5.58 7.46
N ALA A 59 -22.11 -5.85 7.12
CA ALA A 59 -23.22 -5.87 8.07
C ALA A 59 -23.19 -7.13 8.94
N ASP A 60 -22.87 -8.27 8.32
CA ASP A 60 -22.74 -9.56 9.01
C ASP A 60 -21.65 -9.52 10.09
N ILE A 61 -20.44 -9.08 9.76
CA ILE A 61 -19.33 -9.03 10.73
C ILE A 61 -19.49 -7.95 11.81
N CYS A 62 -20.46 -7.04 11.68
CA CYS A 62 -20.61 -5.93 12.62
C CYS A 62 -20.79 -6.47 14.05
N PRO A 63 -19.85 -6.20 14.98
CA PRO A 63 -19.82 -6.83 16.30
C PRO A 63 -20.68 -6.10 17.33
N ALA A 64 -21.30 -4.98 16.96
CA ALA A 64 -22.15 -4.21 17.85
C ALA A 64 -23.41 -5.02 18.22
N LYS A 65 -23.81 -4.95 19.50
CA LYS A 65 -25.02 -5.64 20.02
C LYS A 65 -26.25 -5.30 19.17
N GLU A 66 -26.43 -4.02 18.91
CA GLU A 66 -27.36 -3.52 17.91
C GLU A 66 -26.59 -3.27 16.61
N LYS A 67 -27.02 -3.91 15.52
CA LYS A 67 -26.33 -3.82 14.23
C LYS A 67 -26.21 -2.35 13.79
N SER A 68 -24.97 -1.88 13.71
CA SER A 68 -24.65 -0.50 13.30
C SER A 68 -24.67 -0.31 11.78
N LEU A 69 -24.87 -1.39 11.03
CA LEU A 69 -24.99 -1.42 9.57
C LEU A 69 -26.25 -2.23 9.22
N GLN A 70 -27.10 -1.66 8.37
CA GLN A 70 -28.31 -2.29 7.86
C GLN A 70 -28.30 -2.18 6.34
N MET A 71 -28.66 -3.26 5.66
CA MET A 71 -28.76 -3.27 4.21
C MET A 71 -30.08 -2.58 3.81
N VAL A 72 -29.98 -1.60 2.90
CA VAL A 72 -31.11 -0.85 2.36
C VAL A 72 -31.07 -0.88 0.84
N LYS A 73 -32.15 -0.51 0.17
CA LYS A 73 -32.17 -0.43 -1.29
C LYS A 73 -31.30 0.73 -1.77
N LEU A 74 -30.46 0.47 -2.78
CA LEU A 74 -29.55 1.47 -3.34
C LEU A 74 -30.29 2.71 -3.84
N GLU A 75 -31.39 2.52 -4.59
CA GLU A 75 -32.19 3.61 -5.18
C GLU A 75 -32.74 4.63 -4.16
N GLU A 76 -32.90 4.22 -2.90
CA GLU A 76 -33.41 5.08 -1.84
C GLU A 76 -32.33 6.00 -1.24
N VAL A 77 -31.04 5.65 -1.40
CA VAL A 77 -29.92 6.31 -0.70
C VAL A 77 -28.75 6.73 -1.60
N ALA A 78 -28.71 6.28 -2.86
CA ALA A 78 -27.56 6.43 -3.75
C ALA A 78 -27.08 7.88 -3.87
N ASP A 79 -27.98 8.82 -4.17
CA ASP A 79 -27.62 10.23 -4.38
C ASP A 79 -26.94 10.83 -3.16
N LYS A 80 -27.53 10.63 -1.97
CA LYS A 80 -27.00 11.17 -0.71
C LYS A 80 -25.70 10.50 -0.30
N GLU A 81 -25.63 9.17 -0.36
CA GLU A 81 -24.40 8.46 0.01
C GLU A 81 -23.27 8.73 -0.99
N ASN A 82 -23.57 9.04 -2.25
CA ASN A 82 -22.56 9.42 -3.23
C ASN A 82 -22.03 10.85 -2.98
N GLU A 83 -22.89 11.77 -2.55
CA GLU A 83 -22.48 13.10 -2.07
C GLU A 83 -21.57 12.97 -0.83
N TYR A 84 -21.97 12.13 0.13
CA TYR A 84 -21.19 11.88 1.35
C TYR A 84 -19.86 11.17 1.07
N TYR A 85 -19.84 10.22 0.14
CA TYR A 85 -18.62 9.58 -0.34
C TYR A 85 -17.69 10.59 -0.99
N SER A 86 -18.20 11.43 -1.88
CA SER A 86 -17.43 12.47 -2.55
C SER A 86 -16.78 13.43 -1.55
N PHE A 87 -17.52 13.88 -0.53
CA PHE A 87 -16.95 14.69 0.55
C PHE A 87 -15.91 13.94 1.39
N SER A 88 -16.13 12.65 1.66
CA SER A 88 -15.18 11.84 2.44
C SER A 88 -13.85 11.67 1.70
N MET A 89 -13.89 11.56 0.37
CA MET A 89 -12.69 11.44 -0.46
C MET A 89 -11.83 12.72 -0.52
N THR A 90 -12.37 13.88 -0.15
CA THR A 90 -11.59 15.14 -0.07
C THR A 90 -10.85 15.30 1.26
N GLN A 91 -11.09 14.42 2.23
CA GLN A 91 -10.49 14.55 3.55
C GLN A 91 -9.00 14.21 3.51
N PRO A 92 -8.14 15.02 4.15
CA PRO A 92 -6.71 14.78 4.14
C PRO A 92 -6.35 13.53 4.94
N VAL A 93 -5.17 12.97 4.66
CA VAL A 93 -4.60 11.92 5.50
C VAL A 93 -4.44 12.45 6.93
N PRO A 94 -4.91 11.70 7.95
CA PRO A 94 -4.78 12.14 9.34
C PRO A 94 -3.31 12.38 9.74
N ASP A 95 -3.03 13.48 10.45
CA ASP A 95 -1.69 13.85 10.92
C ASP A 95 -1.35 13.17 12.26
N ILE A 96 -1.68 11.88 12.36
CA ILE A 96 -1.47 11.05 13.55
C ILE A 96 -0.78 9.75 13.17
N ASP A 97 0.14 9.31 14.02
CA ASP A 97 0.80 8.02 13.86
C ASP A 97 -0.11 6.90 14.37
N ILE A 98 -0.78 6.24 13.42
CA ILE A 98 -1.71 5.14 13.70
C ILE A 98 -0.97 3.82 13.57
N ASN A 99 -0.94 3.05 14.66
CA ASN A 99 -0.44 1.68 14.68
C ASN A 99 -1.25 0.79 13.72
N SER A 100 -0.66 0.49 12.56
CA SER A 100 -1.26 -0.32 11.50
C SER A 100 -1.39 -1.80 11.83
N ASP A 101 -0.71 -2.32 12.85
CA ASP A 101 -0.69 -3.75 13.17
C ASP A 101 -1.96 -4.22 13.88
N THR A 102 -2.88 -3.29 14.16
CA THR A 102 -4.19 -3.59 14.73
C THR A 102 -5.28 -3.62 13.66
N VAL A 103 -6.34 -4.41 13.88
CA VAL A 103 -7.51 -4.44 12.99
C VAL A 103 -8.16 -3.06 12.82
N LYS A 104 -8.10 -2.19 13.83
CA LYS A 104 -8.61 -0.81 13.72
C LYS A 104 -7.65 0.07 12.92
N GLY A 105 -6.38 0.07 13.30
CA GLY A 105 -5.39 0.98 12.74
C GLY A 105 -5.04 0.71 11.28
N SER A 106 -4.95 -0.57 10.87
CA SER A 106 -4.79 -0.95 9.45
C SER A 106 -5.84 -0.32 8.55
N GLN A 107 -7.08 -0.16 9.05
CA GLN A 107 -8.19 0.33 8.24
C GLN A 107 -8.23 1.85 8.08
N PHE A 108 -7.42 2.59 8.85
CA PHE A 108 -7.19 4.02 8.59
C PHE A 108 -6.08 4.26 7.56
N LYS A 109 -5.33 3.21 7.16
CA LYS A 109 -4.43 3.31 6.01
C LYS A 109 -5.25 3.17 4.72
N LYS A 110 -4.92 3.98 3.72
CA LYS A 110 -5.59 3.96 2.41
C LYS A 110 -5.43 2.55 1.80
N PRO A 111 -6.52 1.87 1.42
CA PRO A 111 -6.42 0.65 0.63
C PRO A 111 -5.90 1.01 -0.76
N LEU A 112 -4.87 0.29 -1.23
CA LEU A 112 -4.31 0.48 -2.58
C LEU A 112 -4.71 -0.65 -3.54
N PHE A 113 -5.76 -1.38 -3.16
CA PHE A 113 -6.50 -2.32 -3.99
C PHE A 113 -7.99 -2.09 -3.75
N GLU A 114 -8.69 -1.54 -4.73
CA GLU A 114 -10.08 -1.07 -4.61
C GLU A 114 -10.87 -1.37 -5.89
N PHE A 115 -12.18 -1.64 -5.74
CA PHE A 115 -13.14 -1.71 -6.86
C PHE A 115 -12.79 -2.71 -7.97
N SER A 116 -12.18 -3.84 -7.60
CA SER A 116 -11.86 -4.94 -8.53
C SER A 116 -13.09 -5.63 -9.12
N GLY A 117 -12.91 -6.32 -10.25
CA GLY A 117 -13.94 -7.15 -10.87
C GLY A 117 -14.25 -8.48 -10.16
N ALA A 118 -13.78 -8.68 -8.92
CA ALA A 118 -14.04 -9.90 -8.15
C ALA A 118 -15.53 -10.05 -7.79
N CYS A 119 -15.95 -11.29 -7.54
CA CYS A 119 -17.33 -11.62 -7.16
C CYS A 119 -17.78 -10.87 -5.89
N ALA A 120 -19.11 -10.64 -5.77
CA ALA A 120 -19.70 -10.16 -4.53
C ALA A 120 -19.41 -11.13 -3.38
N GLY A 121 -18.68 -10.69 -2.37
CA GLY A 121 -18.26 -11.54 -1.26
C GLY A 121 -17.05 -12.44 -1.55
N CYS A 122 -16.22 -12.10 -2.53
CA CYS A 122 -14.97 -12.81 -2.82
C CYS A 122 -14.09 -12.97 -1.55
N GLY A 123 -13.59 -14.18 -1.33
CA GLY A 123 -12.73 -14.51 -0.19
C GLY A 123 -11.27 -14.06 -0.34
N GLU A 124 -10.81 -13.77 -1.57
CA GLU A 124 -9.40 -13.48 -1.84
C GLU A 124 -9.04 -12.00 -1.59
N THR A 125 -9.85 -11.08 -2.11
CA THR A 125 -9.51 -9.65 -2.17
C THR A 125 -9.40 -8.94 -0.82
N PRO A 126 -10.07 -9.35 0.28
CA PRO A 126 -9.81 -8.75 1.60
C PRO A 126 -8.35 -8.93 2.06
N TYR A 127 -7.71 -10.06 1.73
CA TYR A 127 -6.30 -10.32 2.05
C TYR A 127 -5.38 -9.41 1.26
N VAL A 128 -5.57 -9.35 -0.07
CA VAL A 128 -4.80 -8.46 -0.96
C VAL A 128 -4.93 -7.00 -0.52
N LYS A 129 -6.17 -6.54 -0.27
CA LYS A 129 -6.44 -5.19 0.23
C LYS A 129 -5.68 -4.90 1.52
N LEU A 130 -5.74 -5.80 2.50
CA LEU A 130 -5.03 -5.62 3.78
C LEU A 130 -3.52 -5.52 3.58
N ILE A 131 -2.94 -6.38 2.75
CA ILE A 131 -1.50 -6.34 2.42
C ILE A 131 -1.12 -4.98 1.83
N THR A 132 -1.95 -4.43 0.93
CA THR A 132 -1.70 -3.09 0.37
C THR A 132 -1.78 -1.98 1.42
N GLN A 133 -2.64 -2.11 2.44
CA GLN A 133 -2.74 -1.14 3.53
C GLN A 133 -1.49 -1.14 4.42
N LEU A 134 -0.80 -2.27 4.52
CA LEU A 134 0.41 -2.42 5.35
C LEU A 134 1.70 -2.13 4.59
N PHE A 135 1.79 -2.55 3.32
CA PHE A 135 3.05 -2.54 2.56
C PHE A 135 2.94 -1.90 1.17
N GLY A 136 1.75 -1.42 0.79
CA GLY A 136 1.46 -0.96 -0.58
C GLY A 136 2.30 0.21 -1.08
N ASP A 137 2.82 1.05 -0.18
CA ASP A 137 3.69 2.20 -0.51
C ASP A 137 5.04 1.76 -1.13
N ARG A 138 5.46 0.51 -0.92
CA ARG A 138 6.80 0.01 -1.28
C ARG A 138 6.81 -1.40 -1.88
N MET A 139 5.65 -1.92 -2.29
CA MET A 139 5.55 -3.31 -2.75
C MET A 139 5.61 -3.46 -4.26
N LEU A 140 6.16 -4.59 -4.70
CA LEU A 140 6.05 -5.11 -6.07
C LEU A 140 5.29 -6.43 -6.00
N VAL A 141 4.40 -6.67 -6.95
CA VAL A 141 3.54 -7.85 -7.03
C VAL A 141 3.83 -8.62 -8.30
N ALA A 142 4.33 -9.85 -8.14
CA ALA A 142 4.30 -10.91 -9.14
C ALA A 142 3.01 -11.72 -8.90
N ASN A 143 2.10 -11.72 -9.87
CA ASN A 143 0.81 -12.40 -9.74
C ASN A 143 0.72 -13.56 -10.74
N ALA A 144 0.45 -14.76 -10.26
CA ALA A 144 0.18 -15.92 -11.12
C ALA A 144 -1.11 -15.71 -11.89
N THR A 145 -1.24 -16.35 -13.05
CA THR A 145 -2.51 -16.37 -13.77
C THR A 145 -3.57 -17.14 -12.97
N GLY A 146 -4.78 -16.57 -12.85
CA GLY A 146 -5.89 -17.14 -12.08
C GLY A 146 -6.91 -16.07 -11.72
N CYS A 147 -7.84 -16.35 -10.80
CA CYS A 147 -8.81 -15.35 -10.32
C CYS A 147 -8.13 -14.02 -9.94
N SER A 148 -7.01 -14.10 -9.22
CA SER A 148 -6.24 -12.93 -8.79
C SER A 148 -5.64 -12.10 -9.92
N SER A 149 -5.29 -12.69 -11.07
CA SER A 149 -4.90 -11.90 -12.24
C SER A 149 -6.10 -11.36 -13.01
N ILE A 150 -7.22 -12.08 -13.03
CA ILE A 150 -8.44 -11.64 -13.72
C ILE A 150 -9.05 -10.43 -13.02
N TYR A 151 -9.34 -10.52 -11.72
CA TYR A 151 -9.86 -9.37 -11.00
C TYR A 151 -8.79 -8.29 -10.79
N GLY A 152 -7.50 -8.65 -10.83
CA GLY A 152 -6.36 -7.77 -10.54
C GLY A 152 -5.78 -7.02 -11.75
N GLY A 153 -6.08 -7.46 -12.98
CA GLY A 153 -5.41 -6.94 -14.18
C GLY A 153 -6.15 -7.18 -15.51
N SER A 154 -7.49 -7.26 -15.50
CA SER A 154 -8.28 -7.31 -16.75
C SER A 154 -8.46 -5.92 -17.38
N SER A 155 -7.72 -5.66 -18.45
CA SER A 155 -7.80 -4.41 -19.21
C SER A 155 -9.24 -4.06 -19.63
N PRO A 156 -9.67 -2.78 -19.52
CA PRO A 156 -8.86 -1.60 -19.22
C PRO A 156 -8.81 -1.22 -17.73
N THR A 157 -9.42 -2.01 -16.84
CA THR A 157 -9.57 -1.63 -15.42
C THR A 157 -8.41 -2.14 -14.59
N ASN A 158 -7.80 -1.26 -13.79
CA ASN A 158 -6.77 -1.62 -12.82
C ASN A 158 -7.26 -1.28 -11.39
N PRO A 159 -7.48 -2.26 -10.51
CA PRO A 159 -7.90 -2.02 -9.13
C PRO A 159 -6.76 -1.59 -8.20
N TYR A 160 -5.51 -1.77 -8.62
CA TYR A 160 -4.36 -1.24 -7.88
C TYR A 160 -4.25 0.27 -8.11
N THR A 161 -4.14 1.02 -7.02
CA THR A 161 -4.12 2.49 -7.04
C THR A 161 -2.90 3.03 -6.28
N THR A 162 -2.72 4.35 -6.27
CA THR A 162 -1.64 5.02 -5.55
C THR A 162 -2.16 5.82 -4.35
N ASN A 163 -1.29 6.07 -3.37
CA ASN A 163 -1.55 7.00 -2.29
C ASN A 163 -1.39 8.45 -2.74
N GLU A 164 -1.59 9.40 -1.83
CA GLU A 164 -1.46 10.84 -2.06
C GLU A 164 -0.06 11.29 -2.51
N LYS A 165 0.97 10.46 -2.32
CA LYS A 165 2.34 10.69 -2.79
C LYS A 165 2.60 10.09 -4.18
N GLY A 166 1.59 9.46 -4.79
CA GLY A 166 1.71 8.75 -6.06
C GLY A 166 2.43 7.40 -5.94
N HIS A 167 2.55 6.84 -4.74
CA HIS A 167 3.17 5.53 -4.51
C HIS A 167 2.11 4.45 -4.36
N GLY A 168 2.34 3.28 -4.94
CA GLY A 168 1.45 2.14 -4.83
C GLY A 168 2.08 0.86 -5.38
N PRO A 169 1.36 -0.27 -5.28
CA PRO A 169 1.85 -1.55 -5.76
C PRO A 169 2.18 -1.52 -7.25
N ALA A 170 3.41 -1.88 -7.61
CA ALA A 170 3.74 -2.18 -9.01
C ALA A 170 3.36 -3.63 -9.30
N TRP A 171 2.39 -3.85 -10.18
CA TRP A 171 1.81 -5.17 -10.44
C TRP A 171 2.23 -5.70 -11.81
N ALA A 172 2.53 -7.00 -11.88
CA ALA A 172 2.74 -7.71 -13.13
C ALA A 172 2.27 -9.18 -13.02
N ASN A 173 1.73 -9.70 -14.12
CA ASN A 173 1.45 -11.12 -14.33
C ASN A 173 2.31 -11.61 -15.49
N SER A 174 3.11 -12.64 -15.25
CA SER A 174 3.89 -13.34 -16.29
C SER A 174 3.03 -14.47 -16.87
N LEU A 175 3.20 -15.69 -16.40
CA LEU A 175 2.42 -16.86 -16.80
C LEU A 175 1.74 -17.50 -15.58
N PHE A 176 1.12 -18.66 -15.81
CA PHE A 176 0.49 -19.42 -14.75
C PHE A 176 1.53 -20.19 -13.95
N GLU A 177 2.50 -20.78 -14.63
CA GLU A 177 3.46 -21.75 -14.13
C GLU A 177 4.74 -21.14 -13.53
N ASP A 178 5.11 -19.91 -13.89
CA ASP A 178 6.44 -19.32 -13.62
C ASP A 178 6.45 -18.25 -12.51
N ASN A 179 5.33 -18.09 -11.79
CA ASN A 179 5.13 -16.88 -10.97
C ASN A 179 6.10 -16.79 -9.78
N ALA A 180 6.54 -17.91 -9.20
CA ALA A 180 7.51 -17.89 -8.10
C ALA A 180 8.85 -17.35 -8.60
N GLU A 181 9.34 -17.89 -9.71
CA GLU A 181 10.58 -17.54 -10.36
C GLU A 181 10.53 -16.10 -10.90
N PHE A 182 9.36 -15.68 -11.38
CA PHE A 182 9.12 -14.32 -11.81
C PHE A 182 9.31 -13.31 -10.67
N GLY A 183 8.68 -13.56 -9.52
CA GLY A 183 8.87 -12.74 -8.31
C GLY A 183 10.30 -12.81 -7.76
N PHE A 184 10.93 -13.98 -7.81
CA PHE A 184 12.34 -14.13 -7.45
C PHE A 184 13.27 -13.29 -8.35
N GLY A 185 13.01 -13.24 -9.66
CA GLY A 185 13.71 -12.37 -10.60
C GLY A 185 13.56 -10.88 -10.24
N MET A 186 12.36 -10.44 -9.85
CA MET A 186 12.15 -9.08 -9.34
C MET A 186 12.99 -8.79 -8.09
N ASN A 187 13.06 -9.75 -7.16
CA ASN A 187 13.90 -9.64 -5.97
C ASN A 187 15.38 -9.46 -6.33
N LEU A 188 15.92 -10.32 -7.20
CA LEU A 188 17.31 -10.21 -7.67
C LEU A 188 17.60 -8.85 -8.31
N ALA A 189 16.69 -8.36 -9.15
CA ALA A 189 16.82 -7.05 -9.80
C ALA A 189 16.86 -5.91 -8.77
N VAL A 190 15.94 -5.90 -7.80
CA VAL A 190 15.93 -4.88 -6.74
C VAL A 190 17.19 -4.96 -5.88
N SER A 191 17.63 -6.16 -5.48
CA SER A 191 18.86 -6.36 -4.72
C SER A 191 20.08 -5.82 -5.46
N GLN A 192 20.21 -6.10 -6.75
CA GLN A 192 21.32 -5.61 -7.56
C GLN A 192 21.30 -4.09 -7.71
N ARG A 193 20.13 -3.50 -7.97
CA ARG A 193 19.95 -2.04 -8.04
C ARG A 193 20.33 -1.36 -6.71
N ARG A 194 19.90 -1.92 -5.58
CA ARG A 194 20.24 -1.38 -4.24
C ARG A 194 21.70 -1.62 -3.87
N LYS A 195 22.34 -2.69 -4.34
CA LYS A 195 23.78 -2.87 -4.20
C LYS A 195 24.55 -1.76 -4.93
N LYS A 196 24.20 -1.44 -6.18
CA LYS A 196 24.82 -0.34 -6.91
C LYS A 196 24.65 1.00 -6.18
N LEU A 197 23.47 1.28 -5.64
CA LEU A 197 23.23 2.46 -4.81
C LEU A 197 24.14 2.47 -3.56
N THR A 198 24.30 1.33 -2.89
CA THR A 198 25.18 1.18 -1.73
C THR A 198 26.63 1.53 -2.09
N ASP A 199 27.15 0.93 -3.17
CA ASP A 199 28.52 1.16 -3.65
C ASP A 199 28.75 2.67 -3.97
N LEU A 200 27.75 3.34 -4.59
CA LEU A 200 27.82 4.77 -4.89
C LEU A 200 27.79 5.64 -3.63
N ILE A 201 26.94 5.31 -2.66
CA ILE A 201 26.86 6.03 -1.39
C ILE A 201 28.19 5.92 -0.63
N GLU A 202 28.78 4.73 -0.56
CA GLU A 202 30.09 4.52 0.08
C GLU A 202 31.19 5.35 -0.58
N GLN A 203 31.20 5.42 -1.93
CA GLN A 203 32.14 6.23 -2.69
C GLN A 203 31.99 7.75 -2.40
N ALA A 204 30.76 8.23 -2.29
CA ALA A 204 30.48 9.67 -2.14
C ALA A 204 30.57 10.17 -0.69
N LYS A 205 30.31 9.32 0.32
CA LYS A 205 30.09 9.70 1.71
C LYS A 205 31.18 10.57 2.34
N ALA A 206 32.44 10.36 2.00
CA ALA A 206 33.56 11.14 2.56
C ALA A 206 33.71 12.54 1.94
N ASN A 207 33.03 12.83 0.83
CA ASN A 207 33.23 14.03 0.00
C ASN A 207 31.96 14.90 -0.13
N VAL A 208 31.02 14.77 0.81
CA VAL A 208 29.77 15.54 0.85
C VAL A 208 29.67 16.35 2.16
N SER A 209 28.64 17.19 2.27
CA SER A 209 28.34 17.90 3.52
C SER A 209 28.11 16.94 4.68
N GLY A 210 28.38 17.41 5.91
CA GLY A 210 28.21 16.59 7.12
C GLY A 210 26.78 16.07 7.32
N GLU A 211 25.77 16.85 6.90
CA GLU A 211 24.37 16.45 6.96
C GLU A 211 24.08 15.27 6.00
N LEU A 212 24.52 15.36 4.75
CA LEU A 212 24.33 14.28 3.77
C LEU A 212 25.17 13.04 4.13
N ALA A 213 26.41 13.22 4.61
CA ALA A 213 27.25 12.11 5.07
C ALA A 213 26.60 11.36 6.25
N THR A 214 25.94 12.08 7.16
CA THR A 214 25.17 11.49 8.27
C THR A 214 23.97 10.70 7.74
N ALA A 215 23.17 11.29 6.85
CA ALA A 215 22.01 10.61 6.25
C ALA A 215 22.40 9.36 5.46
N PHE A 216 23.53 9.40 4.73
CA PHE A 216 24.13 8.23 4.10
C PHE A 216 24.55 7.17 5.11
N GLY A 217 25.16 7.55 6.23
CA GLY A 217 25.50 6.62 7.31
C GLY A 217 24.28 5.90 7.87
N GLU A 218 23.25 6.66 8.24
CA GLU A 218 21.99 6.11 8.74
C GLU A 218 21.32 5.17 7.70
N TRP A 219 21.38 5.53 6.42
CA TRP A 219 20.83 4.69 5.36
C TRP A 219 21.63 3.39 5.21
N LEU A 220 22.96 3.43 5.20
CA LEU A 220 23.80 2.22 5.09
C LEU A 220 23.54 1.24 6.24
N GLU A 221 23.37 1.75 7.46
CA GLU A 221 23.05 0.94 8.65
C GLU A 221 21.62 0.38 8.59
N GLY A 222 20.66 1.17 8.10
CA GLY A 222 19.24 0.84 8.10
C GLY A 222 18.69 0.32 6.77
N LYS A 223 19.51 0.12 5.73
CA LYS A 223 19.04 -0.13 4.35
C LYS A 223 18.15 -1.37 4.24
N ASP A 224 18.33 -2.37 5.09
CA ASP A 224 17.57 -3.63 5.03
C ASP A 224 16.37 -3.66 6.00
N ASP A 225 16.13 -2.55 6.71
CA ASP A 225 14.92 -2.29 7.50
C ASP A 225 14.01 -1.29 6.76
N ALA A 226 12.71 -1.57 6.71
CA ALA A 226 11.77 -0.76 5.95
C ALA A 226 11.63 0.67 6.49
N THR A 227 11.54 0.82 7.81
CA THR A 227 11.30 2.11 8.47
C THR A 227 12.58 2.94 8.51
N LEU A 228 13.72 2.32 8.85
CA LEU A 228 15.00 3.02 8.90
C LEU A 228 15.44 3.47 7.50
N SER A 229 15.32 2.61 6.49
CA SER A 229 15.68 2.96 5.10
C SER A 229 14.79 4.07 4.53
N GLN A 230 13.49 4.09 4.85
CA GLN A 230 12.59 5.17 4.45
C GLN A 230 12.98 6.49 5.11
N LYS A 231 13.16 6.50 6.44
CA LYS A 231 13.50 7.71 7.21
C LYS A 231 14.83 8.33 6.74
N ALA A 232 15.87 7.52 6.58
CA ALA A 232 17.15 8.00 6.07
C ALA A 232 17.06 8.39 4.59
N GLY A 233 16.31 7.63 3.79
CA GLY A 233 16.04 7.93 2.39
C GLY A 233 15.36 9.29 2.18
N ASP A 234 14.39 9.64 3.01
CA ASP A 234 13.70 10.94 2.92
C ASP A 234 14.62 12.10 3.30
N LYS A 235 15.53 11.92 4.27
CA LYS A 235 16.61 12.89 4.53
C LYS A 235 17.53 13.04 3.32
N ILE A 236 17.93 11.94 2.68
CA ILE A 236 18.77 11.99 1.47
C ILE A 236 18.03 12.72 0.34
N LYS A 237 16.74 12.44 0.09
CA LYS A 237 15.94 13.11 -0.94
C LYS A 237 15.91 14.63 -0.76
N ALA A 238 15.85 15.11 0.48
CA ALA A 238 15.82 16.54 0.78
C ALA A 238 17.15 17.26 0.49
N LEU A 239 18.28 16.54 0.47
CA LEU A 239 19.63 17.12 0.39
C LEU A 239 20.33 16.84 -0.96
N ILE A 240 20.08 15.69 -1.58
CA ILE A 240 20.93 15.13 -2.64
C ILE A 240 21.03 16.03 -3.88
N ASP A 241 19.93 16.65 -4.31
CA ASP A 241 19.92 17.47 -5.53
C ASP A 241 20.73 18.75 -5.34
N GLN A 242 20.61 19.35 -4.15
CA GLN A 242 21.37 20.56 -3.82
C GLN A 242 22.87 20.24 -3.75
N GLU A 243 23.26 19.11 -3.15
CA GLU A 243 24.67 18.74 -3.10
C GLU A 243 25.24 18.33 -4.45
N ALA A 244 24.49 17.60 -5.27
CA ALA A 244 24.89 17.27 -6.64
C ALA A 244 25.15 18.54 -7.47
N SER A 245 24.40 19.62 -7.23
CA SER A 245 24.58 20.90 -7.94
C SER A 245 25.90 21.62 -7.58
N LYS A 246 26.43 21.41 -6.38
CA LYS A 246 27.65 22.06 -5.86
C LYS A 246 28.91 21.22 -6.05
N ALA A 247 28.76 19.90 -6.22
CA ALA A 247 29.87 18.98 -6.41
C ALA A 247 30.55 19.13 -7.77
N SER A 248 31.79 18.62 -7.87
CA SER A 248 32.58 18.57 -9.09
C SER A 248 33.29 17.21 -9.23
N GLY A 249 33.80 16.92 -10.44
CA GLY A 249 34.50 15.67 -10.73
C GLY A 249 33.67 14.41 -10.49
N ASP A 250 34.34 13.33 -10.07
CA ASP A 250 33.73 12.01 -9.89
C ASP A 250 32.63 11.98 -8.81
N VAL A 251 32.76 12.83 -7.77
CA VAL A 251 31.75 12.97 -6.72
C VAL A 251 30.43 13.50 -7.30
N LYS A 252 30.49 14.44 -8.25
CA LYS A 252 29.29 14.93 -8.94
C LYS A 252 28.58 13.83 -9.71
N ALA A 253 29.33 13.00 -10.42
CA ALA A 253 28.76 11.88 -11.18
C ALA A 253 28.08 10.88 -10.23
N ALA A 254 28.73 10.51 -9.13
CA ALA A 254 28.15 9.62 -8.13
C ALA A 254 26.86 10.20 -7.50
N LEU A 255 26.86 11.50 -7.14
CA LEU A 255 25.66 12.14 -6.57
C LEU A 255 24.51 12.25 -7.58
N ALA A 256 24.81 12.48 -8.86
CA ALA A 256 23.80 12.47 -9.91
C ALA A 256 23.17 11.09 -10.09
N ASP A 257 23.98 10.02 -10.09
CA ASP A 257 23.50 8.65 -10.15
C ASP A 257 22.64 8.30 -8.92
N ILE A 258 23.09 8.68 -7.71
CA ILE A 258 22.32 8.50 -6.46
C ILE A 258 20.99 9.24 -6.56
N ALA A 259 20.98 10.50 -7.02
CA ALA A 259 19.76 11.29 -7.20
C ALA A 259 18.79 10.65 -8.21
N GLY A 260 19.30 9.98 -9.25
CA GLY A 260 18.51 9.19 -10.21
C GLY A 260 17.92 7.89 -9.65
N MET A 261 18.35 7.48 -8.46
CA MET A 261 17.97 6.22 -7.79
C MET A 261 17.09 6.44 -6.54
N LYS A 262 16.42 7.59 -6.42
CA LYS A 262 15.53 7.92 -5.28
C LYS A 262 14.43 6.90 -5.03
N ASP A 263 14.00 6.18 -6.06
CA ASP A 263 13.03 5.10 -5.97
C ASP A 263 13.56 3.89 -5.17
N LEU A 264 14.87 3.75 -4.98
CA LEU A 264 15.52 2.61 -4.32
C LEU A 264 15.87 2.84 -2.85
N TYR A 265 15.69 4.06 -2.34
CA TYR A 265 16.09 4.39 -0.98
C TYR A 265 15.33 3.55 0.05
N THR A 266 14.00 3.53 -0.05
CA THR A 266 13.15 2.68 0.80
C THR A 266 13.23 1.22 0.36
N LYS A 267 13.48 0.30 1.31
CA LYS A 267 13.45 -1.16 1.08
C LYS A 267 12.11 -1.59 0.47
N LYS A 268 12.18 -2.31 -0.65
CA LYS A 268 10.97 -2.85 -1.31
C LYS A 268 10.47 -4.12 -0.64
N SER A 269 9.19 -4.43 -0.85
CA SER A 269 8.54 -5.66 -0.40
C SER A 269 8.09 -6.45 -1.62
N ILE A 270 8.73 -7.57 -1.90
CA ILE A 270 8.37 -8.42 -3.05
C ILE A 270 7.27 -9.39 -2.61
N TRP A 271 6.14 -9.36 -3.30
CA TRP A 271 5.00 -10.22 -3.07
C TRP A 271 4.71 -11.09 -4.29
N ILE A 272 4.48 -12.38 -4.05
CA ILE A 272 4.18 -13.39 -5.04
C ILE A 272 2.79 -13.91 -4.72
N PHE A 273 1.79 -13.47 -5.49
CA PHE A 273 0.39 -13.83 -5.32
C PHE A 273 -0.01 -14.93 -6.29
N GLY A 274 -0.79 -15.90 -5.85
CA GLY A 274 -1.42 -16.87 -6.74
C GLY A 274 -2.45 -17.73 -6.01
N GLY A 275 -3.28 -18.43 -6.78
CA GLY A 275 -4.25 -19.38 -6.21
C GLY A 275 -3.63 -20.74 -5.90
N ASP A 276 -4.44 -21.63 -5.33
CA ASP A 276 -4.10 -23.02 -5.02
C ASP A 276 -3.60 -23.81 -6.24
N GLY A 277 -4.27 -23.72 -7.40
CA GLY A 277 -3.84 -24.46 -8.60
C GLY A 277 -2.45 -24.06 -9.12
N TRP A 278 -2.01 -22.82 -8.87
CA TRP A 278 -0.62 -22.44 -9.14
C TRP A 278 0.32 -23.09 -8.12
N ALA A 279 0.04 -22.88 -6.83
CA ALA A 279 0.97 -23.20 -5.77
C ALA A 279 1.12 -24.71 -5.55
N TYR A 280 0.06 -25.50 -5.75
CA TYR A 280 0.03 -26.93 -5.45
C TYR A 280 0.26 -27.82 -6.67
N ASP A 281 0.01 -27.31 -7.88
CA ASP A 281 0.16 -28.08 -9.12
C ASP A 281 1.22 -27.46 -10.04
N ILE A 282 0.82 -26.58 -10.96
CA ILE A 282 1.62 -26.25 -12.14
C ILE A 282 2.89 -25.44 -11.81
N GLY A 283 2.85 -24.62 -10.77
CA GLY A 283 3.98 -23.80 -10.32
C GLY A 283 4.67 -24.33 -9.07
N TYR A 284 4.27 -25.50 -8.54
CA TYR A 284 4.79 -26.02 -7.27
C TYR A 284 6.32 -26.22 -7.29
N GLY A 285 6.86 -26.75 -8.39
CA GLY A 285 8.31 -26.96 -8.53
C GLY A 285 9.11 -25.65 -8.48
N GLY A 286 8.58 -24.60 -9.11
CA GLY A 286 9.14 -23.25 -9.05
C GLY A 286 9.05 -22.64 -7.65
N LEU A 287 7.89 -22.81 -7.01
CA LEU A 287 7.65 -22.36 -5.64
C LEU A 287 8.62 -23.02 -4.64
N ASP A 288 8.78 -24.34 -4.69
CA ASP A 288 9.74 -25.09 -3.87
C ASP A 288 11.16 -24.52 -4.04
N HIS A 289 11.61 -24.36 -5.29
CA HIS A 289 12.93 -23.86 -5.59
C HIS A 289 13.19 -22.45 -5.02
N VAL A 290 12.21 -21.55 -5.17
CA VAL A 290 12.32 -20.18 -4.67
C VAL A 290 12.31 -20.13 -3.15
N LEU A 291 11.46 -20.90 -2.47
CA LEU A 291 11.45 -20.96 -1.01
C LEU A 291 12.74 -21.58 -0.46
N ALA A 292 13.26 -22.63 -1.09
CA ALA A 292 14.52 -23.27 -0.73
C ALA A 292 15.74 -22.33 -0.89
N SER A 293 15.66 -21.32 -1.76
CA SER A 293 16.73 -20.33 -1.95
C SER A 293 16.97 -19.43 -0.74
N GLY A 294 15.98 -19.29 0.16
CA GLY A 294 16.04 -18.36 1.29
C GLY A 294 15.94 -16.88 0.93
N ALA A 295 15.48 -16.54 -0.28
CA ALA A 295 15.26 -15.17 -0.69
C ALA A 295 14.22 -14.44 0.18
N ASP A 296 14.43 -13.13 0.40
CA ASP A 296 13.48 -12.24 1.08
C ASP A 296 12.29 -11.92 0.16
N VAL A 297 11.39 -12.89 0.00
CA VAL A 297 10.14 -12.80 -0.76
C VAL A 297 8.95 -13.22 0.09
N ASN A 298 7.78 -12.64 -0.17
CA ASN A 298 6.54 -12.96 0.52
C ASN A 298 5.61 -13.69 -0.45
N VAL A 299 5.22 -14.93 -0.14
CA VAL A 299 4.29 -15.70 -0.96
C VAL A 299 2.90 -15.69 -0.30
N LEU A 300 1.87 -15.35 -1.06
CA LEU A 300 0.47 -15.47 -0.66
C LEU A 300 -0.24 -16.45 -1.61
N VAL A 301 -0.65 -17.58 -1.05
CA VAL A 301 -1.53 -18.54 -1.72
C VAL A 301 -2.95 -18.27 -1.26
N LEU A 302 -3.83 -17.94 -2.22
CA LEU A 302 -5.22 -17.53 -2.03
C LEU A 302 -6.18 -18.71 -2.17
#